data_AF-A0A5C8B109-F1
#
_entry.id   AF-A0A5C8B109-F1
#
_cell.length_a   1.000
_cell.length_b   1.000
_cell.length_c   1.000
_cell.angle_alpha   90.00
_cell.angle_beta   90.00
_cell.angle_gamma   90.00
#
_symmetry.space_group_name_H-M   'P 1'
#
loop_
_entity.id
_entity.type
_entity.pdbx_description
1 polymer ?
#
loop_
_entity_poly.entity_id
_entity_poly.type
_entity_poly.pdbx_seq_one_letter_code
_entity_poly.pdbx_strand_id
1 'polypeptide(L)'
;MPNRSRPESRPSVTPLVPHHRSTPPHLRFLSGYPAHLLGQVQQLIDQGKLADVLRQRYPDRHDVRTDKALYDFVMDYKQRCLRSSEPLSKIAFDSKIQVIAHALGTHTMVSRVQGGKLKAKREIRVASLFKDTPPEFLRMIVVHELAHLKEREHNKAFYSLCTHMEPHYHQYEFDLRLYLVAQELKLWADTTSLDAE
;
A
#
# COMPACT_ATOMS: atom_id res chain seq x y z
N MET A 1 -73.02 12.76 32.23
CA MET A 1 -72.18 12.85 31.02
C MET A 1 -70.75 13.24 31.43
N PRO A 2 -69.71 12.59 30.89
CA PRO A 2 -68.35 12.61 31.43
C PRO A 2 -67.46 13.67 30.76
N ASN A 3 -66.47 14.20 31.50
CA ASN A 3 -65.36 14.96 30.94
C ASN A 3 -64.05 14.14 31.12
N ARG A 4 -63.44 13.75 29.99
CA ARG A 4 -62.11 13.13 29.88
C ARG A 4 -61.08 14.25 29.69
N SER A 5 -60.01 14.25 30.48
CA SER A 5 -58.81 15.04 30.17
C SER A 5 -57.56 14.15 30.17
N ARG A 6 -56.86 14.25 29.04
CA ARG A 6 -55.62 13.64 28.52
C ARG A 6 -54.51 13.26 29.53
N PRO A 7 -53.69 12.23 29.21
CA PRO A 7 -52.32 12.13 29.69
C PRO A 7 -51.32 12.85 28.75
N GLU A 8 -50.32 13.51 29.36
CA GLU A 8 -49.19 14.17 28.71
C GLU A 8 -48.26 13.18 28.00
N SER A 9 -47.79 13.54 26.80
CA SER A 9 -46.85 12.75 26.00
C SER A 9 -45.43 13.27 26.21
N ARG A 10 -44.51 12.42 26.70
CA ARG A 10 -43.08 12.73 26.78
C ARG A 10 -42.44 12.69 25.38
N PRO A 11 -41.47 13.57 25.06
CA PRO A 11 -40.76 13.51 23.79
C PRO A 11 -39.79 12.32 23.78
N SER A 12 -39.91 11.48 22.73
CA SER A 12 -39.02 10.37 22.44
C SER A 12 -37.63 10.89 22.05
N VAL A 13 -36.63 10.61 22.88
CA VAL A 13 -35.22 10.82 22.53
C VAL A 13 -34.80 9.70 21.59
N THR A 14 -34.62 10.01 20.31
CA THR A 14 -34.06 9.07 19.33
C THR A 14 -32.58 8.83 19.65
N PRO A 15 -32.10 7.58 19.77
CA PRO A 15 -30.67 7.33 19.96
C PRO A 15 -29.91 7.70 18.68
N LEU A 16 -28.87 8.52 18.80
CA LEU A 16 -27.93 8.81 17.72
C LEU A 16 -27.13 7.52 17.44
N VAL A 17 -27.46 6.81 16.37
CA VAL A 17 -26.69 5.64 15.92
C VAL A 17 -25.32 6.12 15.44
N PRO A 18 -24.20 5.57 15.94
CA PRO A 18 -22.89 5.90 15.40
C PRO A 18 -22.80 5.35 13.97
N HIS A 19 -22.82 6.25 12.97
CA HIS A 19 -22.51 5.89 11.60
C HIS A 19 -21.02 5.53 11.52
N HIS A 20 -20.70 4.24 11.61
CA HIS A 20 -19.50 3.70 10.99
C HIS A 20 -19.64 3.96 9.48
N ARG A 21 -19.11 5.08 8.99
CA ARG A 21 -18.99 5.29 7.55
C ARG A 21 -18.01 4.24 7.03
N SER A 22 -18.55 3.21 6.38
CA SER A 22 -17.77 2.27 5.59
C SER A 22 -16.93 3.08 4.60
N THR A 23 -15.64 2.76 4.49
CA THR A 23 -14.77 3.40 3.49
C THR A 23 -15.35 3.10 2.10
N PRO A 24 -15.53 4.11 1.22
CA PRO A 24 -16.04 3.88 -0.12
C PRO A 24 -15.23 2.81 -0.86
N PRO A 25 -15.85 1.99 -1.74
CA PRO A 25 -15.16 0.87 -2.39
C PRO A 25 -13.88 1.26 -3.12
N HIS A 26 -13.85 2.44 -3.76
CA HIS A 26 -12.68 2.98 -4.47
C HIS A 26 -11.57 3.49 -3.55
N LEU A 27 -11.84 3.67 -2.26
CA LEU A 27 -10.85 4.07 -1.24
C LEU A 27 -10.38 2.88 -0.40
N ARG A 28 -10.67 1.64 -0.82
CA ARG A 28 -10.31 0.42 -0.06
C ARG A 28 -8.83 0.33 0.31
N PHE A 29 -7.93 0.87 -0.50
CA PHE A 29 -6.49 0.91 -0.23
C PHE A 29 -6.10 1.81 0.94
N LEU A 30 -6.98 2.74 1.31
CA LEU A 30 -6.81 3.69 2.41
C LEU A 30 -7.65 3.31 3.64
N SER A 31 -8.15 2.08 3.69
CA SER A 31 -8.85 1.56 4.87
C SER A 31 -7.96 1.70 6.11
N GLY A 32 -8.47 2.33 7.17
CA GLY A 32 -7.75 2.55 8.42
C GLY A 32 -7.09 3.93 8.55
N TYR A 33 -7.05 4.75 7.49
CA TYR A 33 -6.62 6.14 7.61
C TYR A 33 -7.73 7.01 8.25
N PRO A 34 -7.37 8.06 9.02
CA PRO A 34 -8.33 8.99 9.61
C PRO A 34 -9.31 9.61 8.60
N ALA A 35 -10.56 9.82 9.03
CA ALA A 35 -11.63 10.32 8.17
C ALA A 35 -11.32 11.67 7.49
N HIS A 36 -10.54 12.54 8.14
CA HIS A 36 -10.14 13.82 7.56
C HIS A 36 -9.21 13.65 6.35
N LEU A 37 -8.27 12.68 6.39
CA LEU A 37 -7.41 12.36 5.25
C LEU A 37 -8.22 11.74 4.11
N LEU A 38 -9.14 10.83 4.43
CA LEU A 38 -10.04 10.25 3.42
C LEU A 38 -10.88 11.33 2.73
N GLY A 39 -11.35 12.32 3.49
CA GLY A 39 -12.07 13.47 2.95
C GLY A 39 -11.22 14.32 2.01
N GLN A 40 -9.95 14.59 2.35
CA GLN A 40 -9.03 15.31 1.47
C GLN A 40 -8.73 14.55 0.18
N VAL A 41 -8.54 13.22 0.27
CA VAL A 41 -8.35 12.37 -0.92
C VAL A 41 -9.60 12.38 -1.79
N GLN A 42 -10.80 12.28 -1.20
CA GLN A 42 -12.04 12.38 -1.95
C GLN A 42 -12.16 13.73 -2.67
N GLN A 43 -11.82 14.84 -2.02
CA GLN A 43 -11.82 16.16 -2.64
C GLN A 43 -10.86 16.25 -3.83
N LEU A 44 -9.67 15.61 -3.76
CA LEU A 44 -8.74 15.55 -4.88
C LEU A 44 -9.29 14.74 -6.06
N ILE A 45 -10.01 13.64 -5.77
CA ILE A 45 -10.67 12.83 -6.79
C ILE A 45 -11.79 13.63 -7.46
N ASP A 46 -12.66 14.28 -6.67
CA ASP A 46 -13.79 15.06 -7.18
C ASP A 46 -13.33 16.24 -8.04
N GLN A 47 -12.15 16.80 -7.75
CA GLN A 47 -11.51 17.86 -8.54
C GLN A 47 -10.73 17.34 -9.76
N GLY A 48 -10.60 16.02 -9.94
CA GLY A 48 -9.80 15.43 -11.01
C GLY A 48 -8.28 15.62 -10.85
N LYS A 49 -7.79 16.01 -9.65
CA LYS A 49 -6.39 16.41 -9.42
C LYS A 49 -5.50 15.31 -8.85
N LEU A 50 -6.08 14.18 -8.42
CA LEU A 50 -5.32 13.12 -7.73
C LEU A 50 -4.11 12.64 -8.56
N ALA A 51 -4.34 12.32 -9.84
CA ALA A 51 -3.27 11.85 -10.72
C ALA A 51 -2.23 12.94 -10.99
N ASP A 52 -2.64 14.20 -11.15
CA ASP A 52 -1.74 15.34 -11.41
C ASP A 52 -0.79 15.57 -10.24
N VAL A 53 -1.32 15.59 -9.02
CA VAL A 53 -0.53 15.75 -7.78
C VAL A 53 0.51 14.64 -7.66
N LEU A 54 0.11 13.39 -7.95
CA LEU A 54 1.03 12.25 -7.92
C LEU A 54 2.08 12.31 -9.04
N ARG A 55 1.72 12.68 -10.27
CA ARG A 55 2.66 12.85 -11.38
C ARG A 55 3.66 13.98 -11.13
N GLN A 56 3.20 15.10 -10.56
CA GLN A 56 4.08 16.21 -10.21
C GLN A 56 5.06 15.82 -9.09
N ARG A 57 4.61 15.03 -8.11
CA ARG A 57 5.45 14.56 -7.01
C ARG A 57 6.44 13.47 -7.46
N TYR A 58 6.02 12.62 -8.40
CA TYR A 58 6.76 11.45 -8.86
C TYR A 58 6.83 11.42 -10.39
N PRO A 59 7.62 12.31 -11.01
CA PRO A 59 7.71 12.41 -12.46
C PRO A 59 8.54 11.29 -13.11
N ASP A 60 9.45 10.69 -12.33
CA ASP A 60 10.45 9.77 -12.86
C ASP A 60 9.99 8.31 -12.88
N ARG A 61 10.62 7.52 -13.75
CA ARG A 61 10.53 6.06 -13.77
C ARG A 61 11.91 5.47 -13.56
N HIS A 62 11.97 4.27 -13.00
CA HIS A 62 13.23 3.55 -12.80
C HIS A 62 13.51 2.52 -13.90
N ASP A 63 14.77 2.16 -14.07
CA ASP A 63 15.20 1.15 -15.05
C ASP A 63 15.13 -0.30 -14.56
N VAL A 64 14.73 -0.51 -13.30
CA VAL A 64 14.62 -1.84 -12.67
C VAL A 64 13.39 -2.60 -13.18
N ARG A 65 13.47 -3.16 -14.39
CA ARG A 65 12.33 -3.82 -15.08
C ARG A 65 12.54 -5.31 -15.36
N THR A 66 13.73 -5.82 -15.05
CA THR A 66 14.11 -7.23 -15.20
C THR A 66 14.41 -7.86 -13.84
N ASP A 67 14.27 -9.19 -13.74
CA ASP A 67 14.60 -9.92 -12.50
C ASP A 67 16.06 -9.73 -12.10
N LYS A 68 16.97 -9.62 -13.08
CA LYS A 68 18.38 -9.33 -12.82
C LYS A 68 18.56 -7.95 -12.19
N ALA A 69 17.96 -6.90 -12.77
CA ALA A 69 18.07 -5.56 -12.21
C ALA A 69 17.45 -5.50 -10.80
N LEU A 70 16.31 -6.18 -10.59
CA LEU A 70 15.68 -6.26 -9.28
C LEU A 70 16.56 -6.98 -8.26
N TYR A 71 17.20 -8.07 -8.65
CA TYR A 71 18.16 -8.78 -7.82
C TYR A 71 19.28 -7.85 -7.37
N ASP A 72 19.93 -7.16 -8.31
CA ASP A 72 21.05 -6.25 -8.03
C ASP A 72 20.59 -5.11 -7.10
N PHE A 73 19.41 -4.54 -7.34
CA PHE A 73 18.80 -3.49 -6.51
C PHE A 73 18.49 -3.93 -5.07
N VAL A 74 17.83 -5.08 -4.89
CA VAL A 74 17.47 -5.61 -3.57
C VAL A 74 18.73 -6.02 -2.78
N MET A 75 19.71 -6.61 -3.46
CA MET A 75 20.95 -7.05 -2.81
C MET A 75 21.78 -5.86 -2.32
N ASP A 76 21.80 -4.74 -3.04
CA ASP A 76 22.43 -3.50 -2.57
C ASP A 76 21.80 -3.00 -1.26
N TYR A 77 20.47 -2.90 -1.20
CA TYR A 77 19.76 -2.53 0.04
C TYR A 77 20.01 -3.49 1.19
N LYS A 78 19.97 -4.81 0.92
CA LYS A 78 20.28 -5.84 1.92
C LYS A 78 21.70 -5.69 2.46
N GLN A 79 22.68 -5.40 1.60
CA GLN A 79 24.08 -5.24 2.01
C GLN A 79 24.34 -3.96 2.81
N ARG A 80 23.58 -2.90 2.57
CA ARG A 80 23.69 -1.65 3.34
C ARG A 80 23.07 -1.79 4.73
N CYS A 81 21.90 -2.41 4.83
CA CYS A 81 21.09 -2.34 6.06
C CYS A 81 20.95 -3.67 6.83
N LEU A 82 21.16 -4.81 6.16
CA LEU A 82 20.85 -6.16 6.67
C LEU A 82 21.99 -7.17 6.42
N ARG A 83 23.25 -6.76 6.64
CA ARG A 83 24.44 -7.60 6.37
C ARG A 83 24.37 -9.00 7.00
N SER A 84 23.82 -9.11 8.21
CA SER A 84 23.71 -10.36 8.95
C SER A 84 22.37 -11.11 8.77
N SER A 85 21.52 -10.72 7.80
CA SER A 85 20.27 -11.43 7.54
C SER A 85 20.47 -12.71 6.72
N GLU A 86 19.50 -13.63 6.83
CA GLU A 86 19.46 -14.89 6.09
C GLU A 86 19.69 -14.69 4.58
N PRO A 87 20.37 -15.65 3.90
CA PRO A 87 20.59 -15.56 2.46
C PRO A 87 19.25 -15.68 1.71
N LEU A 88 19.13 -14.89 0.63
CA LEU A 88 18.01 -14.94 -0.30
C LEU A 88 18.30 -15.98 -1.38
N SER A 89 17.37 -16.89 -1.64
CA SER A 89 17.49 -17.87 -2.73
C SER A 89 16.92 -17.39 -4.05
N LYS A 90 15.99 -16.44 -4.01
CA LYS A 90 15.35 -15.90 -5.20
C LYS A 90 14.84 -14.49 -4.95
N ILE A 91 15.06 -13.63 -5.93
CA ILE A 91 14.47 -12.30 -6.05
C ILE A 91 13.92 -12.22 -7.48
N ALA A 92 12.64 -11.95 -7.65
CA ALA A 92 12.02 -11.87 -8.98
C ALA A 92 10.74 -11.03 -8.95
N PHE A 93 10.38 -10.49 -10.11
CA PHE A 93 9.02 -9.99 -10.31
C PHE A 93 8.04 -11.16 -10.43
N ASP A 94 6.80 -10.95 -9.98
CA ASP A 94 5.74 -11.93 -10.06
C ASP A 94 4.43 -11.27 -10.55
N SER A 95 3.92 -11.75 -11.68
CA SER A 95 2.68 -11.25 -12.28
C SER A 95 1.43 -11.79 -11.60
N LYS A 96 1.55 -12.82 -10.74
CA LYS A 96 0.41 -13.42 -10.03
C LYS A 96 0.14 -12.72 -8.70
N ILE A 97 1.08 -11.94 -8.19
CA ILE A 97 0.89 -11.19 -6.93
C ILE A 97 -0.10 -10.06 -7.19
N GLN A 98 -1.28 -10.20 -6.59
CA GLN A 98 -2.27 -9.14 -6.49
C GLN A 98 -1.83 -8.19 -5.37
N VAL A 99 -1.44 -6.97 -5.73
CA VAL A 99 -0.95 -5.93 -4.82
C VAL A 99 -1.96 -5.65 -3.70
N ILE A 100 -3.25 -5.80 -4.01
CA ILE A 100 -4.39 -5.60 -3.09
C ILE A 100 -4.42 -6.64 -1.96
N ALA A 101 -4.04 -7.89 -2.25
CA ALA A 101 -4.14 -8.99 -1.28
C ALA A 101 -2.90 -9.12 -0.40
N HIS A 102 -1.74 -8.63 -0.88
CA HIS A 102 -0.45 -9.00 -0.29
C HIS A 102 0.49 -7.85 0.09
N ALA A 103 0.38 -6.68 -0.54
CA ALA A 103 1.43 -5.66 -0.43
C ALA A 103 1.21 -4.61 0.67
N LEU A 104 0.04 -4.59 1.33
CA LEU A 104 -0.37 -3.44 2.14
C LEU A 104 -1.01 -3.80 3.50
N GLY A 105 -0.84 -5.05 3.95
CA GLY A 105 -1.29 -5.48 5.29
C GLY A 105 -1.53 -6.98 5.50
N THR A 106 -1.39 -7.82 4.48
CA THR A 106 -1.69 -9.25 4.61
C THR A 106 -0.61 -10.10 3.96
N HIS A 107 0.30 -10.61 4.78
CA HIS A 107 1.45 -11.45 4.46
C HIS A 107 1.35 -12.23 3.14
N THR A 108 2.39 -12.16 2.31
CA THR A 108 2.82 -13.36 1.57
C THR A 108 4.33 -13.42 1.50
N MET A 109 4.90 -13.84 2.62
CA MET A 109 6.17 -14.55 2.59
C MET A 109 5.85 -16.01 2.23
N VAL A 110 5.92 -16.40 0.94
CA VAL A 110 5.89 -17.82 0.58
C VAL A 110 7.24 -18.44 0.97
N SER A 111 7.38 -18.80 2.24
CA SER A 111 8.48 -19.64 2.71
C SER A 111 8.16 -21.10 2.37
N ARG A 112 8.53 -21.57 1.17
CA ARG A 112 8.37 -22.98 0.81
C ARG A 112 9.52 -23.80 1.40
N VAL A 113 9.29 -24.41 2.57
CA VAL A 113 10.16 -25.46 3.12
C VAL A 113 9.77 -26.78 2.44
N GLN A 114 10.46 -27.15 1.36
CA GLN A 114 10.33 -28.50 0.78
C GLN A 114 11.21 -29.47 1.57
N GLY A 115 10.57 -30.44 2.23
CA GLY A 115 11.13 -31.75 2.61
C GLY A 115 12.40 -31.75 3.47
N GLY A 116 12.24 -32.09 4.76
CA GLY A 116 13.27 -32.70 5.62
C GLY A 116 14.66 -32.03 5.65
N LYS A 117 14.92 -31.22 6.68
CA LYS A 117 16.24 -30.66 7.03
C LYS A 117 16.96 -29.93 5.88
N LEU A 118 16.35 -28.86 5.36
CA LEU A 118 17.03 -27.87 4.53
C LEU A 118 16.77 -26.49 5.11
N LYS A 119 17.84 -25.71 5.34
CA LYS A 119 17.78 -24.29 5.76
C LYS A 119 16.65 -23.61 5.01
N ALA A 120 15.66 -23.04 5.71
CA ALA A 120 14.58 -22.30 5.08
C ALA A 120 15.20 -21.20 4.20
N LYS A 121 15.05 -21.35 2.89
CA LYS A 121 15.58 -20.38 1.94
C LYS A 121 14.50 -19.32 1.71
N ARG A 122 14.84 -18.05 1.94
CA ARG A 122 13.92 -16.92 1.80
C ARG A 122 13.86 -16.47 0.35
N GLU A 123 12.65 -16.26 -0.16
CA GLU A 123 12.42 -15.63 -1.46
C GLU A 123 11.80 -14.25 -1.28
N ILE A 124 12.17 -13.30 -2.13
CA ILE A 124 11.50 -12.01 -2.28
C ILE A 124 10.80 -12.01 -3.65
N ARG A 125 9.52 -11.65 -3.64
CA ARG A 125 8.69 -11.55 -4.85
C ARG A 125 8.06 -10.17 -4.88
N VAL A 126 8.34 -9.41 -5.94
CA VAL A 126 7.78 -8.06 -6.12
C VAL A 126 6.72 -8.12 -7.22
N ALA A 127 5.54 -7.53 -7.00
CA ALA A 127 4.49 -7.52 -8.01
C ALA A 127 4.98 -6.83 -9.30
N SER A 128 4.63 -7.39 -10.47
CA SER A 128 5.05 -6.81 -11.77
C SER A 128 4.56 -5.37 -12.00
N LEU A 129 3.53 -4.91 -11.27
CA LEU A 129 3.14 -3.50 -11.18
C LEU A 129 4.36 -2.58 -11.01
N PHE A 130 5.27 -2.94 -10.11
CA PHE A 130 6.38 -2.08 -9.72
C PHE A 130 7.44 -1.94 -10.82
N LYS A 131 7.26 -2.53 -12.01
CA LYS A 131 8.13 -2.25 -13.16
C LYS A 131 7.90 -0.87 -13.76
N ASP A 132 6.69 -0.33 -13.59
CA ASP A 132 6.24 0.90 -14.25
C ASP A 132 5.91 2.00 -13.24
N THR A 133 6.29 1.81 -11.98
CA THR A 133 6.11 2.80 -10.91
C THR A 133 7.31 3.75 -10.78
N PRO A 134 7.13 4.89 -10.11
CA PRO A 134 8.24 5.71 -9.63
C PRO A 134 9.27 4.94 -8.79
N PRO A 135 10.56 5.36 -8.81
CA PRO A 135 11.63 4.74 -8.03
C PRO A 135 11.33 4.68 -6.52
N GLU A 136 10.59 5.65 -5.98
CA GLU A 136 10.19 5.71 -4.57
C GLU A 136 9.29 4.53 -4.17
N PHE A 137 8.36 4.16 -5.05
CA PHE A 137 7.44 3.05 -4.76
C PHE A 137 8.16 1.71 -4.83
N LEU A 138 9.09 1.55 -5.77
CA LEU A 138 9.97 0.37 -5.80
C LEU A 138 10.86 0.29 -4.55
N ARG A 139 11.48 1.42 -4.14
CA ARG A 139 12.26 1.49 -2.90
C ARG A 139 11.42 1.06 -1.69
N MET A 140 10.23 1.64 -1.55
CA MET A 140 9.31 1.38 -0.46
C MET A 140 8.96 -0.11 -0.35
N ILE A 141 8.54 -0.75 -1.45
CA ILE A 141 8.18 -2.17 -1.39
C ILE A 141 9.41 -3.06 -1.15
N VAL A 142 10.58 -2.70 -1.69
CA VAL A 142 11.81 -3.47 -1.46
C VAL A 142 12.21 -3.43 0.02
N VAL A 143 12.18 -2.27 0.67
CA VAL A 143 12.50 -2.19 2.11
C VAL A 143 11.45 -2.90 2.96
N HIS A 144 10.17 -2.90 2.54
CA HIS A 144 9.10 -3.67 3.16
C HIS A 144 9.41 -5.17 3.16
N GLU A 145 9.70 -5.73 1.98
CA GLU A 145 10.01 -7.15 1.83
C GLU A 145 11.31 -7.54 2.56
N LEU A 146 12.31 -6.65 2.58
CA LEU A 146 13.54 -6.85 3.33
C LEU A 146 13.32 -6.83 4.84
N ALA A 147 12.43 -5.97 5.35
CA ALA A 147 12.09 -5.92 6.76
C ALA A 147 11.47 -7.25 7.23
N HIS A 148 10.70 -7.93 6.36
CA HIS A 148 10.14 -9.25 6.62
C HIS A 148 11.18 -10.36 6.84
N LEU A 149 12.45 -10.15 6.50
CA LEU A 149 13.52 -11.09 6.85
C LEU A 149 13.81 -11.13 8.36
N LYS A 150 13.48 -10.08 9.10
CA LYS A 150 13.67 -9.97 10.55
C LYS A 150 12.35 -9.89 11.30
N GLU A 151 11.38 -9.16 10.77
CA GLU A 151 10.13 -8.82 11.44
C GLU A 151 8.92 -9.37 10.67
N ARG A 152 8.23 -10.37 11.23
CA ARG A 152 7.12 -11.04 10.53
C ARG A 152 5.84 -10.22 10.50
N GLU A 153 5.55 -9.53 11.61
CA GLU A 153 4.31 -8.78 11.81
C GLU A 153 4.53 -7.30 11.57
N HIS A 154 3.53 -6.61 11.01
CA HIS A 154 3.54 -5.16 10.77
C HIS A 154 3.33 -4.37 12.07
N ASN A 155 4.24 -4.55 13.03
CA ASN A 155 4.24 -3.88 14.33
C ASN A 155 5.25 -2.72 14.35
N LYS A 156 5.43 -2.09 15.53
CA LYS A 156 6.36 -0.97 15.70
C LYS A 156 7.80 -1.29 15.29
N ALA A 157 8.28 -2.51 15.54
CA ALA A 157 9.63 -2.92 15.17
C ALA A 157 9.79 -3.03 13.64
N PHE A 158 8.80 -3.61 12.96
CA PHE A 158 8.75 -3.65 11.49
C PHE A 158 8.82 -2.25 10.88
N TYR A 159 7.95 -1.34 11.29
CA TYR A 159 7.92 0.02 10.74
C TYR A 159 9.19 0.82 11.09
N SER A 160 9.76 0.59 12.27
CA SER A 160 11.06 1.17 12.64
C SER A 160 12.18 0.66 11.74
N LEU A 161 12.16 -0.63 11.38
CA LEU A 161 13.16 -1.21 10.48
C LEU A 161 12.99 -0.70 9.04
N CYS A 162 11.76 -0.58 8.55
CA CYS A 162 11.48 0.04 7.26
C CYS A 162 12.00 1.48 7.21
N THR A 163 11.70 2.29 8.24
CA THR A 163 12.13 3.70 8.32
C THR A 163 13.64 3.84 8.45
N HIS A 164 14.31 2.88 9.07
CA HIS A 164 15.77 2.85 9.11
C HIS A 164 16.38 2.63 7.71
N MET A 165 15.73 1.83 6.84
CA MET A 165 16.19 1.56 5.49
C MET A 165 15.78 2.65 4.48
N GLU A 166 14.62 3.28 4.69
CA GLU A 166 14.08 4.37 3.89
C GLU A 166 13.36 5.38 4.81
N PRO A 167 13.96 6.55 5.11
CA PRO A 167 13.37 7.55 6.01
C PRO A 167 11.98 8.04 5.60
N HIS A 168 11.65 8.01 4.30
CA HIS A 168 10.36 8.45 3.78
C HIS A 168 9.34 7.31 3.64
N TYR A 169 9.63 6.12 4.20
CA TYR A 169 8.84 4.90 4.01
C TYR A 169 7.33 5.11 4.18
N HIS A 170 6.91 5.75 5.26
CA HIS A 170 5.48 5.97 5.52
C HIS A 170 4.81 6.87 4.48
N GLN A 171 5.52 7.88 3.97
CA GLN A 171 5.00 8.75 2.92
C GLN A 171 4.87 7.99 1.60
N TYR A 172 5.90 7.21 1.24
CA TYR A 172 5.86 6.40 0.02
C TYR A 172 4.82 5.28 0.10
N GLU A 173 4.60 4.69 1.27
CA GLU A 173 3.53 3.69 1.46
C GLU A 173 2.16 4.32 1.27
N PHE A 174 1.92 5.49 1.88
CA PHE A 174 0.68 6.23 1.69
C PHE A 174 0.47 6.65 0.23
N ASP A 175 1.50 7.18 -0.41
CA ASP A 175 1.41 7.65 -1.79
C ASP A 175 1.25 6.49 -2.80
N LEU A 176 1.82 5.31 -2.52
CA LEU A 176 1.51 4.12 -3.30
C LEU A 176 0.02 3.76 -3.18
N ARG A 177 -0.58 3.86 -1.99
CA ARG A 177 -2.02 3.60 -1.81
C ARG A 177 -2.85 4.59 -2.61
N LEU A 178 -2.47 5.87 -2.65
CA LEU A 178 -3.10 6.87 -3.52
C LEU A 178 -2.95 6.53 -5.01
N TYR A 179 -1.76 6.09 -5.42
CA TYR A 179 -1.50 5.64 -6.78
C TYR A 179 -2.39 4.44 -7.16
N LEU A 180 -2.59 3.48 -6.26
CA LEU A 180 -3.50 2.34 -6.51
C LEU A 180 -4.96 2.76 -6.62
N VAL A 181 -5.41 3.74 -5.83
CA VAL A 181 -6.73 4.37 -5.99
C VAL A 181 -6.84 5.01 -7.37
N ALA A 182 -5.83 5.78 -7.81
CA ALA A 182 -5.83 6.42 -9.13
C ALA A 182 -5.85 5.39 -10.28
N GLN A 183 -5.12 4.28 -10.14
CA GLN A 183 -5.14 3.15 -11.08
C GLN A 183 -6.51 2.47 -11.13
N GLU A 184 -7.13 2.18 -9.98
CA GLU A 184 -8.46 1.57 -9.89
C GLU A 184 -9.54 2.46 -10.53
N LEU A 185 -9.44 3.77 -10.33
CA LEU A 185 -10.32 4.76 -10.96
C LEU A 185 -9.94 5.09 -12.41
N LYS A 186 -8.90 4.46 -12.97
CA LYS A 186 -8.37 4.72 -14.33
C LYS A 186 -7.99 6.18 -14.58
N LEU A 187 -7.60 6.89 -13.53
CA LEU A 187 -7.09 8.27 -13.59
C LEU A 187 -5.62 8.31 -14.00
N TRP A 188 -4.92 7.19 -13.84
CA TRP A 188 -3.51 7.03 -14.20
C TRP A 188 -3.37 6.46 -15.62
N ALA A 189 -3.68 7.27 -16.63
CA ALA A 189 -3.39 6.93 -18.02
C ALA A 189 -2.06 7.58 -18.45
N ASP A 190 -1.25 6.84 -19.22
CA ASP A 190 -0.03 7.37 -19.84
C ASP A 190 -0.39 8.58 -20.70
N THR A 191 0.22 9.72 -20.42
CA THR A 191 0.11 10.95 -21.24
C THR A 191 0.97 10.82 -22.51
N THR A 192 0.85 9.71 -23.22
CA THR A 192 1.67 9.42 -24.41
C THR A 192 0.85 9.39 -25.70
N SER A 193 -0.37 9.93 -25.69
CA SER A 193 -1.22 9.92 -26.90
C SER A 193 -2.15 11.13 -27.03
N LEU A 194 -1.67 12.34 -26.75
CA LEU A 194 -2.42 13.57 -27.05
C LEU A 194 -1.64 14.62 -27.88
N ASP A 195 -0.41 14.34 -28.32
CA ASP A 195 0.37 15.25 -29.19
C ASP A 195 0.56 14.70 -30.61
N ALA A 196 -0.48 14.11 -31.19
CA ALA A 196 -0.52 13.74 -32.60
C ALA A 196 -1.82 14.23 -33.23
N GLU A 197 -1.90 15.54 -33.47
CA GLU A 197 -2.77 16.15 -34.47
C GLU A 197 -1.99 17.21 -35.26
#